data_AF-A0A1Z3N845-F1
#
_entry.id   AF-A0A1Z3N845-F1
#
_cell.length_a   1.000
_cell.length_b   1.000
_cell.length_c   1.000
_cell.angle_alpha   90.00
_cell.angle_beta   90.00
_cell.angle_gamma   90.00
#
_symmetry.space_group_name_H-M   'P 1'
#
loop_
_entity.id
_entity.type
_entity.pdbx_description
1 polymer ?
#
loop_
_entity_poly.entity_id
_entity_poly.type
_entity_poly.pdbx_seq_one_letter_code
_entity_poly.pdbx_strand_id
1 'polypeptide(L)'
;MKDIHNFNSLKAQIVFSNESREEETFHQNELVQLFPYGLSVTTDATRPFLLLKDEAHQYTLPVAVSAIDAGVALSQSNKMILESSPHKFTALMLESLGIEIKQAVFVEIKGAHQYLRLYISGHAQMNSLKLRADEAMSLCLYLGVPLFATKSFIGRSRVMNAEVEGGAQNIQNFGLMDKGSGYLN
;
A
#
# COMPACT_ATOMS: atom_id res chain seq x y z
N MET A 1 -31.37 -57.49 -2.81
CA MET A 1 -32.08 -56.25 -2.42
C MET A 1 -31.02 -55.31 -1.87
N LYS A 2 -30.54 -54.35 -2.68
CA LYS A 2 -31.03 -52.95 -2.78
C LYS A 2 -30.67 -52.17 -1.49
N ASP A 3 -29.92 -51.06 -1.46
CA ASP A 3 -29.41 -50.10 -2.45
C ASP A 3 -28.18 -49.40 -1.81
N ILE A 4 -27.03 -49.30 -2.48
CA ILE A 4 -26.51 -48.11 -3.20
C ILE A 4 -26.16 -46.91 -2.29
N HIS A 5 -24.86 -46.68 -2.16
CA HIS A 5 -24.18 -45.39 -2.17
C HIS A 5 -25.03 -44.14 -1.89
N ASN A 6 -24.95 -43.58 -0.68
CA ASN A 6 -25.33 -42.19 -0.46
C ASN A 6 -24.09 -41.29 -0.41
N PHE A 7 -23.41 -41.18 -1.56
CA PHE A 7 -22.36 -40.17 -1.82
C PHE A 7 -22.93 -38.75 -2.03
N ASN A 8 -24.25 -38.56 -1.85
CA ASN A 8 -24.92 -37.27 -2.07
C ASN A 8 -24.97 -36.37 -0.83
N SER A 9 -24.72 -36.88 0.39
CA SER A 9 -24.71 -36.03 1.59
C SER A 9 -23.42 -35.23 1.79
N LEU A 10 -22.33 -35.59 1.07
CA LEU A 10 -21.05 -34.86 1.11
C LEU A 10 -20.93 -33.81 -0.01
N LYS A 11 -21.90 -33.70 -0.93
CA LYS A 11 -21.89 -32.72 -2.02
C LYS A 11 -22.54 -31.38 -1.69
N ALA A 12 -23.15 -31.23 -0.51
CA ALA A 12 -23.98 -30.06 -0.18
C ALA A 12 -23.33 -29.05 0.78
N GLN A 13 -22.01 -29.10 0.96
CA GLN A 13 -21.28 -28.11 1.78
C GLN A 13 -19.98 -27.62 1.15
N ILE A 14 -19.88 -27.68 -0.18
CA ILE A 14 -19.03 -26.75 -0.92
C ILE A 14 -19.96 -25.63 -1.38
N VAL A 15 -20.40 -24.83 -0.40
CA VAL A 15 -20.79 -23.47 -0.69
C VAL A 15 -19.48 -22.80 -1.03
N PHE A 16 -19.18 -22.72 -2.33
CA PHE A 16 -18.22 -21.75 -2.81
C PHE A 16 -18.67 -20.42 -2.19
N SER A 17 -17.93 -19.96 -1.20
CA SER A 17 -17.93 -18.56 -0.84
C SER A 17 -17.55 -17.84 -2.12
N ASN A 18 -18.56 -17.44 -2.89
CA ASN A 18 -18.51 -16.31 -3.80
C ASN A 18 -18.21 -15.07 -2.94
N GLU A 19 -17.03 -15.03 -2.34
CA GLU A 19 -16.35 -13.76 -2.20
C GLU A 19 -15.96 -13.44 -3.63
N SER A 20 -16.73 -12.54 -4.23
CA SER A 20 -16.34 -11.71 -5.34
C SER A 20 -14.94 -11.15 -5.08
N ARG A 21 -13.93 -11.96 -5.40
CA ARG A 21 -12.56 -11.50 -5.59
C ARG A 21 -12.69 -10.62 -6.83
N GLU A 22 -12.75 -9.31 -6.62
CA GLU A 22 -12.35 -8.35 -7.63
C GLU A 22 -10.90 -8.68 -8.02
N GLU A 23 -10.75 -9.67 -8.91
CA GLU A 23 -9.55 -9.83 -9.70
C GLU A 23 -9.57 -8.64 -10.65
N GLU A 24 -9.01 -7.53 -10.18
CA GLU A 24 -8.71 -6.39 -11.03
C GLU A 24 -7.76 -6.90 -12.12
N THR A 25 -8.29 -7.03 -13.34
CA THR A 25 -7.54 -7.49 -14.50
C THR A 25 -6.74 -6.31 -15.05
N PHE A 26 -5.44 -6.27 -14.77
CA PHE A 26 -4.51 -5.39 -15.46
C PHE A 26 -3.66 -6.20 -16.44
N HIS A 27 -3.42 -5.64 -17.61
CA HIS A 27 -2.51 -6.24 -18.57
C HIS A 27 -1.07 -5.99 -18.11
N GLN A 28 -0.24 -7.04 -18.07
CA GLN A 28 1.15 -6.96 -17.61
C GLN A 28 1.94 -5.86 -18.35
N ASN A 29 1.60 -5.60 -19.62
CA ASN A 29 2.24 -4.60 -20.48
C ASN A 29 1.97 -3.15 -20.05
N GLU A 30 0.99 -2.92 -19.18
CA GLU A 30 0.64 -1.59 -18.66
C GLU A 30 1.34 -1.26 -17.35
N LEU A 31 1.96 -2.25 -16.71
CA LEU A 31 2.64 -2.09 -15.43
C LEU A 31 3.96 -1.36 -15.64
N VAL A 32 4.14 -0.29 -14.85
CA VAL A 32 5.38 0.43 -14.70
C VAL A 32 6.01 -0.02 -13.39
N GLN A 33 7.24 -0.52 -13.45
CA GLN A 33 8.01 -0.82 -12.24
C GLN A 33 8.47 0.48 -11.60
N LEU A 34 8.35 0.55 -10.28
CA LEU A 34 8.62 1.73 -9.49
C LEU A 34 9.65 1.41 -8.40
N PHE A 35 10.57 2.36 -8.19
CA PHE A 35 11.68 2.27 -7.26
C PHE A 35 11.60 3.39 -6.24
N PRO A 36 11.98 3.15 -4.97
CA PRO A 36 12.06 4.19 -3.96
C PRO A 36 13.06 5.27 -4.40
N TYR A 37 12.59 6.50 -4.56
CA TYR A 37 13.42 7.63 -4.97
C TYR A 37 13.76 8.54 -3.79
N GLY A 38 12.80 8.77 -2.90
CA GLY A 38 13.01 9.58 -1.72
C GLY A 38 11.77 9.65 -0.84
N LEU A 39 11.97 10.08 0.40
CA LEU A 39 10.90 10.31 1.36
C LEU A 39 10.87 11.80 1.70
N SER A 40 9.72 12.43 1.53
CA SER A 40 9.46 13.79 1.98
C SER A 40 8.86 13.73 3.37
N VAL A 41 9.61 14.24 4.35
CA VAL A 41 9.17 14.41 5.73
C VAL A 41 9.06 15.90 5.96
N THR A 42 7.84 16.39 6.06
CA THR A 42 7.57 17.80 6.33
C THR A 42 7.44 18.02 7.83
N THR A 43 7.78 19.22 8.29
CA THR A 43 7.69 19.62 9.71
C THR A 43 6.34 20.26 10.06
N ASP A 44 5.47 20.44 9.07
CA ASP A 44 4.11 20.95 9.23
C ASP A 44 3.10 19.80 9.42
N ALA A 45 1.81 20.13 9.48
CA ALA A 45 0.75 19.13 9.60
C ALA A 45 0.48 18.34 8.31
N THR A 46 1.35 18.45 7.29
CA THR A 46 1.16 17.71 6.04
C THR A 46 1.67 16.27 6.19
N ARG A 47 0.95 15.35 5.55
CA ARG A 47 1.24 13.91 5.65
C ARG A 47 2.55 13.60 4.92
N PRO A 48 3.48 12.78 5.47
CA PRO A 48 4.68 12.40 4.75
C PRO A 48 4.38 11.62 3.46
N PHE A 49 5.25 11.76 2.46
CA PHE A 49 5.10 11.07 1.18
C PHE A 49 6.37 10.32 0.80
N LEU A 50 6.21 9.06 0.40
CA LEU A 50 7.21 8.30 -0.33
C LEU A 50 7.06 8.57 -1.82
N LEU A 51 8.13 9.06 -2.44
CA LEU A 51 8.19 9.23 -3.89
C LEU A 51 8.79 7.98 -4.51
N LEU A 52 8.00 7.33 -5.35
CA LEU A 52 8.43 6.22 -6.17
C LEU A 52 8.60 6.69 -7.63
N LYS A 53 9.64 6.24 -8.32
CA LYS A 53 9.88 6.57 -9.73
C LYS A 53 10.22 5.34 -10.54
N ASP A 54 9.92 5.36 -11.83
CA ASP A 54 10.50 4.40 -12.76
C ASP A 54 12.00 4.68 -12.97
N GLU A 55 12.69 3.71 -13.55
CA GLU A 55 14.12 3.78 -13.83
C GLU A 55 14.48 4.95 -14.76
N ALA A 56 13.63 5.25 -15.76
CA ALA A 56 13.82 6.36 -16.68
C ALA A 56 13.32 7.72 -16.14
N HIS A 57 12.82 7.75 -14.90
CA HIS A 57 12.27 8.93 -14.21
C HIS A 57 11.16 9.67 -14.97
N GLN A 58 10.44 8.98 -15.86
CA GLN A 58 9.28 9.51 -16.60
C GLN A 58 8.00 9.49 -15.76
N TYR A 59 7.87 8.49 -14.89
CA TYR A 59 6.74 8.27 -14.03
C TYR A 59 7.14 8.47 -12.58
N THR A 60 6.31 9.22 -11.86
CA THR A 60 6.48 9.50 -10.44
C THR A 60 5.15 9.21 -9.76
N LEU A 61 5.17 8.26 -8.84
CA LEU A 61 4.04 7.91 -7.99
C LEU A 61 4.32 8.41 -6.57
N PRO A 62 3.62 9.47 -6.13
CA PRO A 62 3.63 9.86 -4.74
C PRO A 62 2.69 8.94 -3.92
N VAL A 63 3.22 8.39 -2.82
CA VAL A 63 2.49 7.51 -1.90
C VAL A 63 2.48 8.13 -0.54
N ALA A 64 1.31 8.55 -0.08
CA ALA A 64 1.17 9.10 1.25
C ALA A 64 1.38 7.99 2.29
N VAL A 65 2.27 8.20 3.27
CA VAL A 65 2.59 7.22 4.32
C VAL A 65 2.27 7.76 5.71
N SER A 66 2.11 6.87 6.69
CA SER A 66 1.95 7.30 8.09
C SER A 66 3.27 7.87 8.62
N ALA A 67 3.22 8.74 9.63
CA ALA A 67 4.44 9.25 10.27
C ALA A 67 5.29 8.12 10.88
N ILE A 68 4.64 7.06 11.38
CA ILE A 68 5.29 5.88 11.93
C ILE A 68 5.99 5.11 10.80
N ASP A 69 5.31 4.82 9.69
CA ASP A 69 5.91 4.12 8.55
C ASP A 69 7.01 4.92 7.87
N ALA A 70 6.87 6.25 7.81
CA ALA A 70 7.91 7.15 7.35
C ALA A 70 9.17 7.01 8.23
N GLY A 71 9.01 7.02 9.56
CA GLY A 71 10.09 6.80 10.50
C GLY A 71 10.77 5.44 10.29
N VAL A 72 9.98 4.36 10.19
CA VAL A 72 10.50 3.01 9.94
C VAL A 72 11.28 2.95 8.62
N ALA A 73 10.73 3.49 7.53
CA ALA A 73 11.36 3.50 6.22
C ALA A 73 12.68 4.30 6.22
N LEU A 74 12.74 5.44 6.91
CA LEU A 74 13.98 6.22 7.06
C LEU A 74 15.05 5.44 7.81
N SER A 75 14.70 4.89 8.96
CA SER A 75 15.69 4.18 9.78
C SER A 75 16.24 2.95 9.06
N GLN A 76 15.40 2.25 8.28
CA GLN A 76 15.81 1.14 7.40
C GLN A 76 16.66 1.57 6.20
N SER A 77 16.50 2.79 5.69
CA SER A 77 17.29 3.28 4.57
C SER A 77 18.78 3.43 4.95
N ASN A 78 19.08 3.57 6.24
CA ASN A 78 20.44 3.70 6.74
C ASN A 78 21.08 2.33 7.01
N LYS A 79 21.78 1.80 6.00
CA LYS A 79 22.50 0.51 6.08
C LYS A 79 23.61 0.45 7.15
N MET A 80 24.02 1.58 7.73
CA MET A 80 25.07 1.63 8.76
C MET A 80 24.56 1.31 10.16
N ILE A 81 23.25 1.36 10.39
CA ILE A 81 22.65 1.07 11.69
C ILE A 81 22.16 -0.38 11.67
N LEU A 82 22.68 -1.20 12.60
CA LEU A 82 22.19 -2.56 12.85
C LEU A 82 20.81 -2.47 13.54
N GLU A 83 19.78 -2.10 12.79
CA GLU A 83 18.46 -1.92 13.38
C GLU A 83 17.68 -3.21 13.54
N SER A 84 17.15 -3.40 14.75
CA SER A 84 15.99 -4.24 14.98
C SER A 84 14.76 -3.55 14.38
N SER A 85 14.55 -3.72 13.08
CA SER A 85 13.31 -3.27 12.45
C SER A 85 12.14 -4.16 12.87
N PRO A 86 10.93 -3.60 13.12
CA PRO A 86 9.71 -4.40 13.31
C PRO A 86 9.48 -5.39 12.15
N HIS A 87 9.95 -5.05 10.95
CA HIS A 87 9.80 -5.88 9.75
C HIS A 87 10.73 -7.09 9.73
N LYS A 88 11.80 -7.11 10.53
CA LYS A 88 12.67 -8.30 10.68
C LYS A 88 11.90 -9.47 11.26
N PHE A 89 11.09 -9.23 12.29
CA PHE A 89 10.24 -10.25 12.89
C PHE A 89 9.24 -10.80 11.84
N THR A 90 8.57 -9.91 11.11
CA THR A 90 7.64 -10.29 10.05
C THR A 90 8.31 -11.11 8.95
N ALA A 91 9.52 -10.73 8.53
CA ALA A 91 10.29 -11.47 7.52
C ALA A 91 10.60 -12.90 7.97
N LEU A 92 11.10 -13.07 9.20
CA LEU A 92 11.39 -14.39 9.77
C LEU A 92 10.11 -15.22 9.94
N MET A 93 8.99 -14.59 10.30
CA MET A 93 7.70 -15.26 10.40
C MET A 93 7.22 -15.77 9.03
N LEU A 94 7.29 -14.93 7.99
CA LEU A 94 6.93 -15.33 6.63
C LEU A 94 7.82 -16.47 6.12
N GLU A 95 9.13 -16.37 6.33
CA GLU A 95 10.10 -17.42 5.97
C GLU A 95 9.79 -18.75 6.68
N SER A 96 9.48 -18.70 7.98
CA SER A 96 9.15 -19.91 8.77
C SER A 96 7.88 -20.62 8.28
N LEU A 97 6.97 -19.87 7.65
CA LEU A 97 5.73 -20.37 7.07
C LEU A 97 5.88 -20.74 5.58
N GLY A 98 7.08 -20.58 5.00
CA GLY A 98 7.32 -20.78 3.57
C GLY A 98 6.59 -19.79 2.68
N ILE A 99 6.19 -18.63 3.22
CA ILE A 99 5.45 -17.59 2.49
C ILE A 99 6.43 -16.56 1.94
N GLU A 100 6.25 -16.19 0.68
CA GLU A 100 7.06 -15.17 0.01
C GLU A 100 6.16 -14.13 -0.67
N ILE A 101 6.47 -12.85 -0.47
CA ILE A 101 5.81 -11.73 -1.17
C ILE A 101 6.57 -11.47 -2.47
N LYS A 102 5.93 -11.76 -3.61
CA LYS A 102 6.56 -11.71 -4.94
C LYS A 102 6.58 -10.32 -5.55
N GLN A 103 5.51 -9.56 -5.37
CA GLN A 103 5.37 -8.21 -5.90
C GLN A 103 4.21 -7.48 -5.20
N ALA A 104 4.24 -6.17 -5.23
CA ALA A 104 3.16 -5.30 -4.82
C ALA A 104 2.68 -4.47 -6.02
N VAL A 105 1.39 -4.53 -6.32
CA VAL A 105 0.79 -3.76 -7.42
C VAL A 105 -0.21 -2.77 -6.84
N PHE A 106 -0.10 -1.50 -7.18
CA PHE A 106 -1.12 -0.50 -6.83
C PHE A 106 -2.38 -0.71 -7.67
N VAL A 107 -3.52 -0.85 -7.00
CA VAL A 107 -4.77 -1.33 -7.61
C VAL A 107 -5.90 -0.30 -7.52
N GLU A 108 -6.12 0.28 -6.34
CA GLU A 108 -7.28 1.14 -6.10
C GLU A 108 -6.90 2.46 -5.43
N ILE A 109 -7.67 3.51 -5.75
CA ILE A 109 -7.69 4.77 -5.00
C ILE A 109 -9.11 4.97 -4.48
N LYS A 110 -9.25 5.14 -3.17
CA LYS A 110 -10.52 5.41 -2.49
C LYS A 110 -10.37 6.61 -1.56
N GLY A 111 -10.97 7.74 -1.95
CA GLY A 111 -10.75 9.01 -1.27
C GLY A 111 -9.28 9.40 -1.33
N ALA A 112 -8.69 9.71 -0.17
CA ALA A 112 -7.27 10.04 -0.03
C ALA A 112 -6.37 8.82 0.23
N HIS A 113 -6.88 7.60 0.02
CA HIS A 113 -6.14 6.37 0.30
C HIS A 113 -5.87 5.59 -0.98
N GLN A 114 -4.61 5.19 -1.13
CA GLN A 114 -4.17 4.25 -2.16
C GLN A 114 -4.13 2.85 -1.56
N TYR A 115 -4.50 1.86 -2.37
CA TYR A 115 -4.44 0.45 -2.02
C TYR A 115 -3.53 -0.28 -2.98
N LEU A 116 -2.81 -1.27 -2.44
CA LEU A 116 -1.98 -2.18 -3.19
C LEU A 116 -2.41 -3.62 -2.94
N ARG A 117 -2.13 -4.48 -3.91
CA ARG A 117 -2.26 -5.92 -3.83
C ARG A 117 -0.87 -6.53 -3.75
N LEU A 118 -0.61 -7.22 -2.64
CA LEU A 118 0.56 -8.07 -2.49
C LEU A 118 0.26 -9.42 -3.13
N TYR A 119 1.10 -9.86 -4.05
CA TYR A 119 1.04 -11.21 -4.59
C TYR A 119 1.98 -12.10 -3.78
N ILE A 120 1.46 -13.22 -3.29
CA ILE A 120 2.17 -14.11 -2.38
C ILE A 120 2.23 -15.53 -2.93
N SER A 121 3.31 -16.25 -2.62
CA SER A 121 3.44 -17.68 -2.84
C SER A 121 3.62 -18.43 -1.51
N GLY A 122 3.39 -19.74 -1.51
CA GLY A 122 3.58 -20.60 -0.34
C GLY A 122 2.38 -20.72 0.59
N HIS A 123 1.39 -19.83 0.48
CA HIS A 123 0.14 -19.94 1.24
C HIS A 123 -0.89 -20.82 0.51
N ALA A 124 -1.51 -21.77 1.23
CA ALA A 124 -2.33 -22.83 0.63
C ALA A 124 -3.65 -22.34 -0.01
N GLN A 125 -4.23 -21.25 0.49
CA GLN A 125 -5.59 -20.81 0.10
C GLN A 125 -5.64 -19.39 -0.51
N MET A 126 -4.52 -18.67 -0.47
CA MET A 126 -4.47 -17.24 -0.80
C MET A 126 -3.22 -16.99 -1.61
N ASN A 127 -3.40 -16.36 -2.78
CA ASN A 127 -2.33 -15.98 -3.70
C ASN A 127 -2.07 -14.47 -3.69
N SER A 128 -2.93 -13.69 -3.04
CA SER A 128 -2.76 -12.25 -2.92
C SER A 128 -3.59 -11.65 -1.78
N LEU A 129 -3.18 -10.49 -1.30
CA LEU A 129 -3.86 -9.71 -0.26
C LEU A 129 -3.92 -8.23 -0.66
N LYS A 130 -5.09 -7.59 -0.53
CA LYS A 130 -5.27 -6.16 -0.79
C LYS A 130 -5.22 -5.40 0.53
N LEU A 131 -4.33 -4.40 0.60
CA LEU A 131 -4.05 -3.62 1.80
C LEU A 131 -3.97 -2.14 1.41
N ARG A 132 -4.08 -1.25 2.41
CA ARG A 132 -3.73 0.15 2.16
C ARG A 132 -2.23 0.26 1.92
N ALA A 133 -1.85 1.13 1.00
CA ALA A 133 -0.47 1.30 0.61
C ALA A 133 0.40 1.81 1.76
N ASP A 134 -0.13 2.68 2.61
CA ASP A 134 0.61 3.24 3.73
C ASP A 134 0.99 2.20 4.79
N GLU A 135 0.12 1.23 5.06
CA GLU A 135 0.34 0.16 6.04
C GLU A 135 1.34 -0.90 5.55
N ALA A 136 1.49 -1.06 4.23
CA ALA A 136 2.32 -2.12 3.64
C ALA A 136 3.69 -1.61 3.15
N MET A 137 3.85 -0.31 2.95
CA MET A 137 5.00 0.23 2.22
C MET A 137 6.33 -0.04 2.92
N SER A 138 6.41 0.23 4.22
CA SER A 138 7.64 0.05 5.01
C SER A 138 8.11 -1.42 4.99
N LEU A 139 7.19 -2.39 5.01
CA LEU A 139 7.52 -3.81 4.86
C LEU A 139 8.00 -4.15 3.45
N CYS A 140 7.35 -3.60 2.42
CA CYS A 140 7.76 -3.82 1.04
C CYS A 140 9.18 -3.31 0.78
N LEU A 141 9.51 -2.13 1.33
CA LEU A 141 10.86 -1.56 1.27
C LEU A 141 11.88 -2.46 1.97
N TYR A 142 11.54 -2.95 3.17
CA TYR A 142 12.41 -3.83 3.95
C TYR A 142 12.74 -5.14 3.22
N LEU A 143 11.72 -5.77 2.64
CA LEU A 143 11.84 -7.06 1.95
C LEU A 143 12.36 -6.91 0.50
N GLY A 144 12.51 -5.68 -0.01
CA GLY A 144 12.90 -5.44 -1.40
C GLY A 144 11.84 -5.92 -2.40
N VAL A 145 10.55 -5.86 -2.04
CA VAL A 145 9.45 -6.30 -2.88
C VAL A 145 9.34 -5.40 -4.11
N PRO A 146 9.32 -5.96 -5.34
CA PRO A 146 9.07 -5.21 -6.55
C PRO A 146 7.72 -4.47 -6.51
N LEU A 147 7.75 -3.16 -6.75
CA LEU A 147 6.56 -2.29 -6.73
C LEU A 147 6.13 -1.95 -8.16
N PHE A 148 4.83 -2.03 -8.45
CA PHE A 148 4.28 -1.74 -9.77
C PHE A 148 3.00 -0.91 -9.69
N ALA A 149 2.76 -0.10 -10.70
CA ALA A 149 1.47 0.57 -10.91
C ALA A 149 1.18 0.72 -12.41
N THR A 150 -0.09 0.80 -12.79
CA THR A 150 -0.45 1.16 -14.16
C THR A 150 -0.24 2.65 -14.40
N LYS A 151 0.01 3.04 -15.66
CA LYS A 151 0.10 4.47 -16.03
C LYS A 151 -1.16 5.26 -15.64
N SER A 152 -2.34 4.63 -15.78
CA SER A 152 -3.61 5.23 -15.38
C SER A 152 -3.71 5.42 -13.87
N PHE A 153 -3.22 4.47 -13.06
CA PHE A 153 -3.14 4.64 -11.61
C PHE A 153 -2.22 5.79 -11.22
N ILE A 154 -1.02 5.87 -11.82
CA ILE A 154 -0.05 6.94 -11.57
C ILE A 154 -0.66 8.31 -11.89
N GLY A 155 -1.36 8.43 -13.02
CA GLY A 155 -2.07 9.66 -13.40
C GLY A 155 -3.12 10.07 -12.35
N ARG A 156 -4.00 9.14 -11.94
CA ARG A 156 -5.03 9.40 -10.93
C ARG A 156 -4.45 9.76 -9.56
N SER A 157 -3.35 9.13 -9.16
CA SER A 157 -2.67 9.41 -7.89
C SER A 157 -2.11 10.83 -7.82
N ARG A 158 -1.59 11.36 -8.93
CA ARG A 158 -1.11 12.75 -8.98
C ARG A 158 -2.25 13.76 -8.77
N VAL A 159 -3.41 13.51 -9.39
CA VAL A 159 -4.61 14.35 -9.21
C VAL A 159 -5.08 14.31 -7.76
N MET A 160 -5.23 13.11 -7.20
CA MET A 160 -5.64 12.92 -5.81
C MET A 160 -4.72 13.68 -4.83
N ASN A 161 -3.40 13.60 -4.99
CA ASN A 161 -2.49 14.30 -4.07
C ASN A 161 -2.55 15.82 -4.20
N ALA A 162 -2.70 16.34 -5.43
CA ALA A 162 -2.88 17.78 -5.64
C ALA A 162 -4.17 18.30 -4.96
N GLU A 163 -5.26 17.52 -4.97
CA GLU A 163 -6.51 17.85 -4.29
C GLU A 163 -6.35 17.85 -2.76
N VAL A 164 -5.63 16.87 -2.21
CA VAL A 164 -5.36 16.79 -0.76
C VAL A 164 -4.49 17.96 -0.30
N GLU A 165 -3.44 18.30 -1.04
CA GLU A 165 -2.57 19.44 -0.75
C GLU A 165 -3.33 20.78 -0.84
N GLY A 166 -4.12 20.97 -1.91
CA GLY A 166 -4.93 22.18 -2.09
C GLY A 166 -6.00 22.34 -1.01
N GLY A 167 -6.63 21.25 -0.56
CA GLY A 167 -7.59 21.25 0.54
C GLY A 167 -6.96 21.62 1.88
N ALA A 168 -5.76 21.09 2.17
CA ALA A 168 -5.04 21.38 3.40
C ALA A 168 -4.64 22.87 3.52
N GLN A 169 -4.17 23.48 2.42
CA GLN A 169 -3.82 24.91 2.40
C GLN A 169 -5.04 25.82 2.66
N ASN A 170 -6.21 25.47 2.13
CA ASN A 170 -7.42 26.25 2.34
C ASN A 170 -7.89 26.25 3.81
N ILE A 171 -7.73 25.13 4.52
CA ILE A 171 -8.08 25.01 5.94
C ILE A 171 -7.10 25.80 6.82
N GLN A 172 -5.79 25.75 6.52
CA GLN A 172 -4.79 26.53 7.24
C GLN A 172 -5.04 28.05 7.12
N ASN A 173 -5.41 28.51 5.92
CA ASN A 173 -5.75 29.92 5.68
C ASN A 173 -7.00 30.36 6.45
N PHE A 174 -8.01 29.50 6.55
CA PHE A 174 -9.21 29.79 7.35
C PHE A 174 -8.95 29.84 8.85
N GLY A 175 -8.11 28.95 9.38
CA GLY A 175 -7.75 28.91 10.81
C GLY A 175 -6.92 30.10 11.29
N LEU A 176 -6.24 30.80 10.38
CA LEU A 176 -5.50 32.03 10.67
C LEU A 176 -6.39 33.28 10.73
N MET A 177 -7.56 33.28 10.06
CA MET A 177 -8.49 34.42 10.10
C MET A 177 -9.33 34.50 11.39
N ASP A 178 -9.48 33.40 12.14
CA ASP A 178 -10.33 33.37 13.34
C ASP A 178 -9.59 33.71 14.66
N LYS A 179 -8.26 33.90 14.61
CA LYS A 179 -7.46 34.29 15.79
C LYS A 179 -7.19 35.80 15.91
N GLY A 180 -8.05 36.62 15.29
CA GLY A 180 -7.91 38.06 15.22
C GLY A 180 -9.03 38.85 15.92
N SER A 181 -9.55 38.40 17.07
CA SER A 181 -10.45 39.23 17.89
C SER A 181 -10.46 38.76 19.35
N GLY A 182 -9.47 39.18 20.13
CA GLY A 182 -9.41 38.75 21.53
C GLY A 182 -8.36 39.44 22.40
N TYR A 183 -8.03 40.70 22.12
CA TYR A 183 -7.44 41.58 23.14
C TYR A 183 -8.09 42.95 23.01
N LEU A 184 -8.61 43.44 24.13
CA LEU A 184 -9.00 44.81 24.53
C LEU A 184 -10.38 44.79 25.22
N ASN A 185 -10.36 44.48 26.52
CA ASN A 185 -10.82 45.34 27.63
C ASN A 185 -10.64 44.60 28.95
#